data_AF-A0A7S2VA55-F1
#
_entry.id   AF-A0A7S2VA55-F1
#
_cell.length_a   1.000
_cell.length_b   1.000
_cell.length_c   1.000
_cell.angle_alpha   90.00
_cell.angle_beta   90.00
_cell.angle_gamma   90.00
#
_symmetry.space_group_name_H-M   'P 1'
#
loop_
_entity.id
_entity.type
_entity.pdbx_description
1 polymer ?
#
loop_
_entity_poly.entity_id
_entity_poly.type
_entity_poly.pdbx_seq_one_letter_code
_entity_poly.pdbx_strand_id
1 'polypeptide(L)'
;EIRNHASQNHATADWVAFVDDDDTLHPHYLEYLVHQGLLVHPTAHIFVFRMQTPLTPIIQQLGRHIMPQPCHGSDAFQGWVGISFAVRRQLFLDQFLFQPSSFEDFMYLFRA
;
A
#
# COMPACT_ATOMS: atom_id res chain seq x y z
N GLU A 1 -3.25 -12.64 -12.32
CA GLU A 1 -2.96 -12.07 -10.99
C GLU A 1 -4.31 -11.75 -10.34
N ILE A 2 -4.51 -12.12 -9.07
CA ILE A 2 -5.82 -12.11 -8.40
C ILE A 2 -6.26 -10.71 -7.99
N ARG A 3 -5.31 -9.84 -7.62
CA ARG A 3 -5.56 -8.44 -7.28
C ARG A 3 -6.07 -7.64 -8.48
N ASN A 4 -5.49 -7.86 -9.67
CA ASN A 4 -5.99 -7.27 -10.92
C ASN A 4 -7.45 -7.66 -11.16
N HIS A 5 -7.77 -8.96 -11.05
CA HIS A 5 -9.13 -9.45 -11.26
C HIS A 5 -10.11 -8.87 -10.23
N ALA A 6 -9.73 -8.85 -8.95
CA ALA A 6 -10.53 -8.28 -7.86
C ALA A 6 -10.78 -6.78 -8.08
N SER A 7 -9.75 -5.98 -8.38
CA SER A 7 -9.86 -4.54 -8.59
C SER A 7 -10.70 -4.17 -9.81
N GLN A 8 -10.56 -4.91 -10.91
CA GLN A 8 -11.29 -4.62 -12.15
C GLN A 8 -12.76 -5.05 -12.05
N ASN A 9 -12.99 -6.28 -11.58
CA ASN A 9 -14.29 -6.95 -11.75
C ASN A 9 -15.15 -7.02 -10.49
N HIS A 10 -14.58 -6.82 -9.30
CA HIS A 10 -15.30 -7.01 -8.03
C HIS A 10 -15.32 -5.77 -7.13
N ALA A 11 -14.28 -4.96 -7.14
CA ALA A 11 -14.27 -3.70 -6.39
C ALA A 11 -15.28 -2.71 -6.99
N THR A 12 -16.16 -2.16 -6.15
CA THR A 12 -17.18 -1.18 -6.55
C THR A 12 -16.88 0.23 -6.08
N ALA A 13 -16.00 0.38 -5.08
CA ALA A 13 -15.58 1.68 -4.57
C ALA A 13 -14.54 2.35 -5.49
N ASP A 14 -14.45 3.68 -5.38
CA ASP A 14 -13.47 4.49 -6.14
C ASP A 14 -12.02 4.21 -5.73
N TRP A 15 -11.83 3.70 -4.51
CA TRP A 15 -10.53 3.37 -3.93
C TRP A 15 -10.48 1.89 -3.56
N VAL A 16 -9.35 1.25 -3.86
CA VAL A 16 -9.03 -0.11 -3.44
C VAL A 16 -7.83 -0.05 -2.52
N ALA A 17 -7.92 -0.70 -1.37
CA ALA A 17 -6.79 -0.86 -0.46
C ALA A 17 -6.41 -2.35 -0.37
N PHE A 18 -5.11 -2.63 -0.39
CA PHE A 18 -4.58 -3.98 -0.33
C PHE A 18 -4.02 -4.30 1.06
N VAL A 19 -4.32 -5.51 1.53
CA VAL A 19 -3.90 -6.06 2.83
C VAL A 19 -3.70 -7.56 2.61
N ASP A 20 -2.55 -8.09 3.02
CA ASP A 20 -2.30 -9.53 2.97
C ASP A 20 -3.09 -10.26 4.06
N ASP A 21 -3.34 -11.55 3.85
CA ASP A 21 -4.16 -12.36 4.75
C ASP A 21 -3.48 -12.72 6.07
N ASP A 22 -2.16 -12.54 6.15
CA ASP A 22 -1.35 -12.69 7.36
C ASP A 22 -1.02 -11.35 8.05
N ASP A 23 -1.51 -10.22 7.54
CA ASP A 23 -1.37 -8.89 8.11
C ASP A 23 -2.50 -8.50 9.08
N THR A 24 -2.24 -7.48 9.90
CA THR A 24 -3.27 -6.86 10.75
C THR A 24 -3.33 -5.35 10.53
N LEU A 25 -4.53 -4.79 10.63
CA LEU A 25 -4.75 -3.36 10.44
C LEU A 25 -4.83 -2.61 11.78
N HIS A 26 -4.36 -1.38 11.77
CA HIS A 26 -4.60 -0.46 12.88
C HIS A 26 -6.11 -0.16 13.00
N PRO A 27 -6.70 -0.04 14.21
CA PRO A 27 -8.13 0.23 14.37
C PRO A 27 -8.62 1.51 13.68
N HIS A 28 -7.72 2.48 13.46
CA HIS A 28 -8.00 3.75 12.79
C HIS A 28 -7.53 3.81 11.32
N TYR A 29 -7.34 2.65 10.69
CA TYR A 29 -6.80 2.56 9.33
C TYR A 29 -7.59 3.39 8.30
N LEU A 30 -8.92 3.28 8.33
CA LEU A 30 -9.79 4.01 7.40
C LEU A 30 -9.84 5.50 7.72
N GLU A 31 -9.91 5.87 9.01
CA GLU A 31 -9.93 7.26 9.45
C GLU A 31 -8.64 7.99 9.04
N TYR A 32 -7.49 7.31 9.12
CA TYR A 32 -6.24 7.88 8.62
C TYR A 32 -6.25 8.07 7.11
N LEU A 33 -6.73 7.09 6.33
CA LEU A 33 -6.89 7.26 4.89
C LEU A 33 -7.78 8.44 4.55
N VAL A 34 -8.95 8.57 5.18
CA VAL A 34 -9.91 9.63 4.88
C VAL A 34 -9.39 10.99 5.33
N HIS A 35 -9.05 11.14 6.60
CA HIS A 35 -8.77 12.45 7.20
C HIS A 35 -7.36 12.96 6.97
N GLN A 36 -6.37 12.07 6.81
CA GLN A 36 -4.98 12.47 6.57
C GLN A 36 -4.58 12.29 5.10
N GLY A 37 -5.26 11.40 4.37
CA GLY A 37 -5.04 11.18 2.94
C GLY A 37 -6.03 11.96 2.07
N LEU A 38 -7.20 11.39 1.85
CA LEU A 38 -8.17 11.81 0.83
C LEU A 38 -8.62 13.27 0.95
N LEU A 39 -8.92 13.72 2.17
CA LEU A 39 -9.38 15.11 2.39
C LEU A 39 -8.25 16.13 2.27
N VAL A 40 -7.00 15.74 2.52
CA VAL A 40 -5.82 16.64 2.51
C VAL A 40 -5.15 16.66 1.14
N HIS A 41 -5.14 15.52 0.45
CA HIS A 41 -4.47 15.31 -0.83
C HIS A 41 -5.45 14.76 -1.88
N PRO A 42 -6.49 15.52 -2.29
CA PRO A 42 -7.55 15.01 -3.15
C PRO A 42 -7.09 14.63 -4.56
N THR A 43 -5.95 15.15 -5.00
CA THR A 43 -5.35 14.84 -6.31
C THR A 43 -4.43 13.62 -6.31
N ALA A 44 -4.16 13.02 -5.14
CA ALA A 44 -3.36 11.81 -5.08
C ALA A 44 -4.08 10.64 -5.76
N HIS A 45 -3.30 9.75 -6.38
CA HIS A 45 -3.78 8.49 -6.96
C HIS A 45 -3.51 7.30 -6.04
N ILE A 46 -2.50 7.43 -5.18
CA ILE A 46 -1.98 6.36 -4.33
C ILE A 46 -1.64 6.95 -2.94
N PHE A 47 -1.99 6.22 -1.89
CA PHE A 47 -1.56 6.44 -0.51
C PHE A 47 -0.86 5.19 0.00
N VAL A 48 0.39 5.32 0.39
CA VAL A 48 1.17 4.24 1.02
C VAL A 48 1.00 4.32 2.52
N PHE A 49 0.62 3.21 3.15
CA PHE A 49 0.51 3.13 4.60
C PHE A 49 1.83 2.69 5.21
N ARG A 50 2.11 3.18 6.42
CA ARG A 50 3.25 2.68 7.19
C ARG A 50 2.93 1.31 7.76
N MET A 51 3.76 0.32 7.43
CA MET A 51 3.73 -1.02 7.99
C MET A 51 4.74 -1.12 9.13
N GLN A 52 4.38 -1.88 10.17
CA GLN A 52 5.28 -2.22 11.26
C GLN A 52 5.39 -3.74 11.33
N THR A 53 6.59 -4.28 11.15
CA THR A 53 6.81 -5.72 11.31
C THR A 53 6.63 -6.15 12.78
N PRO A 54 6.04 -7.33 13.04
CA PRO A 54 5.94 -7.89 14.38
C PRO A 54 7.31 -8.00 15.06
N LEU A 55 7.33 -7.84 16.39
CA LEU A 55 8.53 -8.03 17.19
C LEU A 55 8.89 -9.53 17.22
N THR A 56 9.69 -9.98 16.26
CA THR A 56 10.39 -11.27 16.38
C THR A 56 11.60 -11.11 17.30
N PRO A 57 12.15 -12.19 17.90
CA PRO A 57 13.35 -12.10 18.72
C PRO A 57 14.55 -11.44 17.99
N ILE A 58 14.67 -11.66 16.68
CA ILE A 58 15.68 -11.04 15.82
C ILE A 58 15.40 -9.53 15.65
N ILE A 59 14.15 -9.14 15.42
CA ILE A 59 13.76 -7.74 15.26
C ILE A 59 13.79 -6.98 16.59
N GLN A 60 13.58 -7.63 17.74
CA GLN A 60 13.77 -7.02 19.06
C GLN A 60 15.20 -6.52 19.27
N GLN A 61 16.21 -7.22 18.72
CA GLN A 61 17.61 -6.80 18.79
C GLN A 61 17.94 -5.64 17.83
N LEU A 62 17.24 -5.55 16.70
CA LEU A 62 17.45 -4.53 15.67
C LEU A 62 16.54 -3.28 15.83
N GLY A 63 15.56 -3.34 16.72
CA GLY A 63 14.54 -2.31 16.89
C GLY A 63 13.31 -2.51 15.99
N ARG A 64 12.21 -1.81 16.30
CA ARG A 64 10.98 -1.85 15.48
C ARG A 64 11.30 -1.39 14.07
N HIS A 65 11.01 -2.24 13.09
CA HIS A 65 11.18 -1.91 11.69
C HIS A 65 9.85 -1.39 11.12
N ILE A 66 9.88 -0.14 10.64
CA ILE A 66 8.73 0.59 10.06
C ILE A 66 9.07 0.95 8.60
N MET A 67 8.14 0.67 7.70
CA MET A 67 8.28 0.92 6.26
C MET A 67 7.06 1.69 5.71
N PRO A 68 7.24 2.69 4.83
CA PRO A 68 8.52 3.33 4.50
C PRO A 68 9.10 4.10 5.68
N GLN A 69 10.44 4.21 5.74
CA GLN A 69 11.09 4.98 6.80
C GLN A 69 10.67 6.46 6.73
N PRO A 70 10.46 7.13 7.87
CA PRO A 70 10.06 8.54 7.88
C PRO A 70 11.01 9.50 7.15
N CYS A 71 12.30 9.15 7.05
CA CYS A 71 13.31 9.92 6.31
C CYS A 71 13.11 9.88 4.78
N HIS A 72 12.35 8.91 4.26
CA HIS A 72 12.08 8.75 2.83
C HIS A 72 10.74 9.38 2.44
N GLY A 73 10.34 10.48 3.09
CA GLY A 73 9.01 11.09 3.00
C GLY A 73 8.53 11.51 1.59
N SER A 74 9.37 11.37 0.57
CA SER A 74 9.08 11.65 -0.83
C SER A 74 9.50 10.55 -1.82
N ASP A 75 10.24 9.52 -1.36
CA ASP A 75 10.85 8.53 -2.25
C ASP A 75 10.50 7.10 -1.83
N ALA A 76 9.83 6.36 -2.71
CA ALA A 76 9.60 4.94 -2.55
C ALA A 76 10.84 4.17 -3.02
N PHE A 77 11.42 3.34 -2.14
CA PHE A 77 12.54 2.46 -2.49
C PHE A 77 12.09 1.00 -2.51
N GLN A 78 12.67 0.22 -3.43
CA GLN A 78 12.43 -1.21 -3.49
C GLN A 78 12.84 -1.85 -2.16
N GLY A 79 11.97 -2.69 -1.60
CA GLY A 79 12.17 -3.31 -0.28
C GLY A 79 11.85 -2.41 0.92
N TRP A 80 11.45 -1.15 0.69
CA TRP A 80 11.01 -0.20 1.72
C TRP A 80 9.55 0.21 1.58
N VAL A 81 8.85 -0.33 0.59
CA VAL A 81 7.41 -0.20 0.44
C VAL A 81 6.85 -1.59 0.20
N GLY A 82 5.93 -2.00 1.08
CA GLY A 82 5.19 -3.26 0.96
C GLY A 82 3.88 -3.06 0.22
N ILE A 83 3.05 -4.10 0.25
CA ILE A 83 1.73 -4.13 -0.41
C ILE A 83 0.66 -3.25 0.27
N SER A 84 0.94 -2.67 1.44
CA SER A 84 -0.03 -1.84 2.16
C SER A 84 -0.16 -0.44 1.56
N PHE A 85 -1.04 -0.31 0.58
CA PHE A 85 -1.42 0.96 -0.02
C PHE A 85 -2.90 0.98 -0.44
N ALA A 86 -3.45 2.19 -0.52
CA ALA A 86 -4.73 2.47 -1.15
C ALA A 86 -4.50 3.19 -2.48
N VAL A 87 -5.26 2.81 -3.51
CA VAL A 87 -5.10 3.32 -4.87
C VAL A 87 -6.45 3.57 -5.52
N ARG A 88 -6.52 4.58 -6.39
CA ARG A 88 -7.71 4.83 -7.20
C ARG A 88 -7.99 3.63 -8.11
N ARG A 89 -9.19 3.08 -8.02
CA ARG A 89 -9.66 1.99 -8.88
C ARG A 89 -9.51 2.32 -10.37
N GLN A 90 -9.65 3.61 -10.73
CA GLN A 90 -9.49 4.09 -12.10
C GLN A 90 -8.15 3.66 -12.74
N LEU A 91 -7.06 3.59 -11.97
CA LEU A 91 -5.76 3.13 -12.50
C LEU A 91 -5.83 1.70 -13.05
N PHE A 92 -6.59 0.80 -12.41
CA PHE A 92 -6.79 -0.56 -12.94
C PHE A 92 -7.69 -0.60 -14.18
N LEU A 93 -8.62 0.34 -14.30
CA LEU A 93 -9.46 0.48 -15.50
C LEU A 93 -8.62 1.01 -16.67
N ASP A 94 -7.69 1.92 -16.37
CA ASP A 94 -6.71 2.49 -17.31
C ASP A 94 -5.54 1.54 -17.63
N GLN A 95 -5.64 0.27 -17.22
CA GLN A 95 -4.68 -0.80 -17.49
C GLN A 95 -3.32 -0.67 -16.78
N PHE A 96 -3.24 0.08 -15.69
CA PHE A 96 -2.15 -0.05 -14.72
C PHE A 96 -2.41 -1.30 -13.89
N LEU A 97 -1.70 -2.38 -14.20
CA LEU A 97 -1.93 -3.71 -13.64
C LEU A 97 -0.67 -4.26 -12.97
N PHE A 98 -0.86 -5.07 -11.91
CA PHE A 98 0.21 -5.87 -11.32
C PHE A 98 0.75 -6.86 -12.36
N GLN A 99 2.07 -7.07 -12.34
CA GLN A 99 2.75 -8.05 -13.16
C GLN A 99 3.44 -9.06 -12.27
N PRO A 100 3.24 -10.38 -12.49
CA PRO A 100 3.77 -11.43 -11.62
C PRO A 100 5.26 -11.26 -11.35
N SER A 101 5.62 -11.02 -10.09
CA SER A 101 6.99 -10.85 -9.63
C SER A 101 7.03 -10.80 -8.11
N SER A 102 8.17 -11.16 -7.52
CA SER A 102 8.42 -10.94 -6.08
C SER A 102 8.53 -9.46 -5.69
N PHE A 103 8.54 -8.55 -6.68
CA PHE A 103 8.60 -7.10 -6.49
C PHE A 103 7.41 -6.38 -7.15
N GLU A 104 6.32 -7.09 -7.40
CA GLU A 104 5.20 -6.56 -8.19
C GLU A 104 4.54 -5.32 -7.56
N ASP A 105 4.48 -5.23 -6.23
CA ASP A 105 3.92 -4.08 -5.52
C ASP A 105 4.75 -2.82 -5.78
N PHE A 106 6.06 -2.92 -5.59
CA PHE A 106 6.98 -1.83 -5.85
C PHE A 106 6.93 -1.41 -7.33
N MET A 107 6.92 -2.39 -8.25
CA MET A 107 6.83 -2.10 -9.68
C MET A 107 5.51 -1.45 -10.08
N TYR A 108 4.40 -1.84 -9.44
CA TYR A 108 3.10 -1.22 -9.65
C TYR A 108 3.13 0.25 -9.22
N LEU A 109 3.57 0.51 -8.00
CA LEU A 109 3.64 1.86 -7.42
C LEU A 109 4.50 2.83 -8.22
N PHE A 110 5.56 2.35 -8.86
CA PHE A 110 6.45 3.20 -9.66
C PHE A 110 5.91 3.50 -11.07
N ARG A 111 5.00 2.67 -11.58
CA ARG A 111 4.46 2.81 -12.95
C ARG A 111 3.15 3.57 -13.00
N ALA A 112 2.34 3.47 -11.95
CA ALA A 112 1.03 4.12 -11.80
C ALA A 112 1.17 5.60 -11.39
#